data_AF-A0A453F4L7-F1
#
_entry.id   AF-A0A453F4L7-F1
#
_cell.length_a   1.000
_cell.length_b   1.000
_cell.length_c   1.000
_cell.angle_alpha   90.00
_cell.angle_beta   90.00
_cell.angle_gamma   90.00
#
_symmetry.space_group_name_H-M   'P 1'
#
loop_
_entity.id
_entity.type
_entity.pdbx_description
1 polymer ?
#
loop_
_entity_poly.entity_id
_entity_poly.type
_entity_poly.pdbx_seq_one_letter_code
_entity_poly.pdbx_strand_id
1 'polypeptide(L)'
;MVNNTPVLFEYQSDTDAWQSSEAVLANGPAAPAGPDGDGTYLCAAHAGPDCVMVYSGPGVDRPVFFRPGFPHNPNAGGHGDRLHVYGDGSAVVVRSTVIDEPSRTRVKLVAGVDLYGLGPEVGGDWQLVSTVPGELIEGFRKPYAVMTGLLAEREGVLRLVLISNCRGAWDLVWLSYDRARGEWRWVPVPDWGGAKGLNMAGIAVSSTFSRLWPPAPTICR
;
A
#
# COMPACT_ATOMS: atom_id res chain seq x y z
N MET A 1 11.25 1.59 17.32
CA MET A 1 11.09 0.31 18.05
C MET A 1 12.08 0.29 19.20
N VAL A 2 11.63 -0.09 20.40
CA VAL A 2 12.50 -0.32 21.56
C VAL A 2 12.41 -1.80 21.88
N ASN A 3 13.55 -2.51 21.94
CA ASN A 3 13.58 -3.96 22.20
C ASN A 3 12.68 -4.80 21.27
N ASN A 4 12.62 -4.45 19.97
CA ASN A 4 11.74 -5.07 18.95
C ASN A 4 10.22 -4.91 19.18
N THR A 5 9.83 -4.01 20.10
CA THR A 5 8.44 -3.64 20.32
C THR A 5 8.15 -2.26 19.71
N PRO A 6 7.10 -2.12 18.89
CA PRO A 6 6.66 -0.82 18.41
C PRO A 6 6.18 0.07 19.56
N VAL A 7 6.50 1.37 19.47
CA VAL A 7 5.95 2.39 20.37
C VAL A 7 5.13 3.31 19.49
N LEU A 8 3.83 3.43 19.80
CA LEU A 8 2.92 4.32 19.10
C LEU A 8 2.95 5.69 19.78
N PHE A 9 3.02 6.75 18.97
CA PHE A 9 2.89 8.13 19.43
C PHE A 9 1.62 8.71 18.81
N GLU A 10 0.69 9.13 19.65
CA GLU A 10 -0.59 9.69 19.24
C GLU A 10 -0.66 11.15 19.68
N TYR A 11 -1.04 12.03 18.77
CA TYR A 11 -1.27 13.44 19.07
C TYR A 11 -2.75 13.64 19.37
N GLN A 12 -3.07 14.21 20.53
CA GLN A 12 -4.42 14.58 20.91
C GLN A 12 -4.62 16.07 20.68
N SER A 13 -5.45 16.41 19.69
CA SER A 13 -5.77 17.80 19.35
C SER A 13 -6.46 18.54 20.48
N ASP A 14 -7.29 17.85 21.27
CA ASP A 14 -8.11 18.47 22.33
C ASP A 14 -7.26 18.95 23.51
N THR A 15 -6.13 18.28 23.75
CA THR A 15 -5.22 18.56 24.86
C THR A 15 -3.89 19.17 24.40
N ASP A 16 -3.69 19.31 23.09
CA ASP A 16 -2.43 19.72 22.45
C ASP A 16 -1.20 18.94 22.97
N ALA A 17 -1.39 17.64 23.19
CA ALA A 17 -0.40 16.79 23.84
C ALA A 17 -0.12 15.52 23.03
N TRP A 18 1.13 15.07 23.11
CA TRP A 18 1.54 13.76 22.63
C TRP A 18 1.41 12.73 23.75
N GLN A 19 0.83 11.59 23.42
CA GLN A 19 0.84 10.41 24.28
C GLN A 19 1.65 9.30 23.60
N SER A 20 2.29 8.46 24.40
CA SER A 20 3.02 7.30 23.90
C SER A 20 2.53 6.02 24.58
N SER A 21 2.43 4.96 23.79
CA SER A 21 2.02 3.64 24.25
C SER A 21 2.88 2.58 23.60
N GLU A 22 3.47 1.70 24.40
CA GLU A 22 4.11 0.50 23.86
C GLU A 22 3.04 -0.46 23.34
N ALA A 23 3.23 -0.95 22.11
CA ALA A 23 2.33 -1.91 21.52
C ALA A 23 2.52 -3.30 22.16
N VAL A 24 1.43 -4.05 22.30
CA VAL A 24 1.46 -5.42 22.84
C VAL A 24 1.34 -6.42 21.69
N LEU A 25 2.07 -7.54 21.76
CA LEU A 25 1.96 -8.58 20.74
C LEU A 25 0.53 -9.15 20.76
N ALA A 26 -0.10 -9.28 19.59
CA ALA A 26 -1.38 -9.94 19.48
C ALA A 26 -1.26 -11.42 19.89
N ASN A 27 -1.95 -11.81 20.96
CA ASN A 27 -2.00 -13.19 21.43
C ASN A 27 -3.15 -13.93 20.74
N GLY A 28 -2.92 -14.39 19.51
CA GLY A 28 -3.96 -15.02 18.68
C GLY A 28 -4.92 -13.99 18.08
N PRO A 29 -5.98 -14.44 17.37
CA PRO A 29 -6.99 -13.54 16.85
C PRO A 29 -7.69 -12.85 18.00
N ALA A 30 -7.40 -11.56 18.18
CA ALA A 30 -8.14 -10.71 19.09
C ALA A 30 -9.49 -10.34 18.46
N ALA A 31 -10.38 -9.76 19.28
CA ALA A 31 -11.76 -9.41 18.96
C ALA A 31 -11.95 -8.89 17.52
N PRO A 32 -13.10 -9.18 16.88
CA PRO A 32 -13.37 -8.77 15.51
C PRO A 32 -13.14 -7.27 15.38
N ALA A 33 -12.35 -6.86 14.39
CA ALA A 33 -12.32 -5.47 13.98
C ALA A 33 -13.76 -5.13 13.59
N GLY A 34 -14.37 -4.15 14.28
CA GLY A 34 -15.77 -3.80 14.03
C GLY A 34 -16.02 -3.57 12.54
N PRO A 35 -17.22 -3.91 12.03
CA PRO A 35 -17.54 -3.82 10.60
C PRO A 35 -17.35 -2.41 10.00
N ASP A 36 -17.32 -1.39 10.85
CA ASP A 36 -17.16 0.02 10.49
C ASP A 36 -15.74 0.60 10.72
N GLY A 37 -14.72 -0.22 11.01
CA GLY A 37 -13.33 0.14 10.72
C GLY A 37 -12.75 1.41 11.35
N ASP A 38 -13.25 1.87 12.50
CA ASP A 38 -12.75 3.07 13.20
C ASP A 38 -11.31 2.94 13.76
N GLY A 39 -10.66 1.79 13.57
CA GLY A 39 -9.29 1.55 13.98
C GLY A 39 -8.27 1.88 12.89
N THR A 40 -7.11 2.38 13.32
CA THR A 40 -5.98 2.72 12.45
C THR A 40 -4.99 1.57 12.40
N TYR A 41 -4.59 1.19 11.19
CA TYR A 41 -3.52 0.23 10.94
C TYR A 41 -2.28 0.92 10.38
N LEU A 42 -1.12 0.66 10.99
CA LEU A 42 0.15 1.22 10.58
C LEU A 42 1.15 0.11 10.28
N CYS A 43 1.91 0.23 9.19
CA CYS A 43 3.08 -0.61 8.94
C CYS A 43 4.29 -0.01 9.66
N ALA A 44 4.67 -0.57 10.82
CA ALA A 44 5.80 -0.07 11.60
C ALA A 44 7.17 -0.41 10.98
N ALA A 45 7.26 -1.55 10.31
CA ALA A 45 8.46 -1.99 9.59
C ALA A 45 8.09 -3.06 8.56
N HIS A 46 8.84 -3.13 7.46
CA HIS A 46 8.71 -4.23 6.50
C HIS A 46 10.03 -4.53 5.78
N ALA A 47 10.17 -5.77 5.31
CA ALA A 47 11.23 -6.25 4.45
C ALA A 47 10.63 -7.26 3.45
N GLY A 48 10.21 -6.76 2.29
CA GLY A 48 9.49 -7.57 1.30
C GLY A 48 8.14 -8.06 1.87
N PRO A 49 7.87 -9.39 1.88
CA PRO A 49 6.61 -9.94 2.39
C PRO A 49 6.52 -9.90 3.93
N ASP A 50 7.65 -9.76 4.63
CA ASP A 50 7.67 -9.68 6.09
C ASP A 50 7.31 -8.26 6.51
N CYS A 51 6.30 -8.10 7.35
CA CYS A 51 5.91 -6.81 7.90
C CYS A 51 5.49 -6.91 9.37
N VAL A 52 5.62 -5.79 10.08
CA VAL A 52 5.10 -5.58 11.43
C VAL A 52 3.98 -4.56 11.32
N MET A 53 2.75 -5.02 11.53
CA MET A 53 1.57 -4.18 11.57
C MET A 53 1.28 -3.79 13.02
N VAL A 54 0.80 -2.56 13.20
CA VAL A 54 0.29 -2.02 14.47
C VAL A 54 -1.15 -1.61 14.25
N TYR A 55 -2.03 -1.98 15.17
CA TYR A 55 -3.43 -1.57 15.21
C TYR A 55 -3.69 -0.76 16.48
N SER A 56 -4.36 0.38 16.34
CA SER A 56 -4.89 1.19 17.44
C SER A 56 -6.32 1.57 17.08
N GLY A 57 -7.28 1.37 17.99
CA GLY A 57 -8.68 1.63 17.67
C GLY A 57 -9.65 1.12 18.72
N PRO A 58 -10.96 1.18 18.44
CA PRO A 58 -11.98 0.67 19.34
C PRO A 58 -11.76 -0.82 19.64
N GLY A 59 -12.05 -1.22 20.88
CA GLY A 59 -11.94 -2.61 21.33
C GLY A 59 -10.54 -3.07 21.75
N VAL A 60 -9.53 -2.18 21.72
CA VAL A 60 -8.21 -2.46 22.29
C VAL A 60 -7.80 -1.37 23.29
N ASP A 61 -7.43 -1.77 24.51
CA ASP A 61 -7.00 -0.82 25.57
C ASP A 61 -5.59 -0.24 25.29
N ARG A 62 -4.80 -0.94 24.49
CA ARG A 62 -3.46 -0.56 24.06
C ARG A 62 -3.27 -0.93 22.60
N PRO A 63 -2.39 -0.22 21.87
CA PRO A 63 -2.03 -0.62 20.52
C PRO A 63 -1.53 -2.06 20.52
N VAL A 64 -1.91 -2.83 19.51
CA VAL A 64 -1.46 -4.21 19.33
C VAL A 64 -0.61 -4.32 18.08
N PHE A 65 0.41 -5.17 18.10
CA PHE A 65 1.21 -5.43 16.92
C PHE A 65 1.25 -6.92 16.58
N PHE A 66 1.42 -7.21 15.30
CA PHE A 66 1.42 -8.57 14.77
C PHE A 66 2.19 -8.63 13.44
N ARG A 67 2.41 -9.84 12.94
CA ARG A 67 3.16 -10.12 11.72
C ARG A 67 2.32 -10.98 10.78
N PRO A 68 1.46 -10.37 9.95
CA PRO A 68 0.58 -11.11 9.07
C PRO A 68 1.39 -11.83 7.98
N GLY A 69 1.11 -13.11 7.79
CA GLY A 69 1.62 -13.89 6.68
C GLY A 69 0.84 -13.62 5.40
N PHE A 70 1.50 -13.63 4.25
CA PHE A 70 0.80 -13.76 2.98
C PHE A 70 0.41 -15.22 2.76
N PRO A 71 -0.75 -15.50 2.15
CA PRO A 71 -1.14 -16.86 1.84
C PRO A 71 -0.06 -17.49 0.96
N HIS A 72 0.25 -18.76 1.24
CA HIS A 72 1.36 -19.52 0.65
C HIS A 72 1.46 -19.23 -0.84
N ASN A 73 2.56 -18.58 -1.26
CA ASN A 73 2.86 -18.35 -2.67
C ASN A 73 3.96 -19.35 -3.05
N PRO A 74 3.61 -20.52 -3.60
CA PRO A 74 4.59 -21.55 -3.93
C PRO A 74 5.36 -21.10 -5.18
N ASN A 75 6.53 -20.50 -4.97
CA ASN A 75 7.62 -20.29 -5.94
C ASN A 75 7.53 -19.16 -7.00
N ALA A 76 8.75 -18.73 -7.37
CA ALA A 76 9.21 -18.46 -8.75
C ALA A 76 9.48 -17.01 -9.20
N GLY A 77 9.75 -16.09 -8.27
CA GLY A 77 10.46 -14.84 -8.60
C GLY A 77 11.54 -14.58 -7.56
N GLY A 78 12.73 -14.14 -7.96
CA GLY A 78 13.76 -13.78 -6.98
C GLY A 78 13.28 -12.65 -6.08
N HIS A 79 13.88 -12.46 -4.89
CA HIS A 79 13.50 -11.40 -3.94
C HIS A 79 13.37 -9.99 -4.56
N GLY A 80 13.98 -9.74 -5.72
CA GLY A 80 13.87 -8.48 -6.45
C GLY A 80 12.66 -8.34 -7.37
N ASP A 81 11.86 -9.38 -7.62
CA ASP A 81 10.84 -9.37 -8.69
C ASP A 81 9.44 -8.99 -8.17
N ARG A 82 9.34 -8.65 -6.88
CA ARG A 82 8.11 -8.21 -6.24
C ARG A 82 8.34 -6.94 -5.41
N LEU A 83 7.39 -6.01 -5.48
CA LEU A 83 7.30 -4.86 -4.60
C LEU A 83 6.07 -5.03 -3.71
N HIS A 84 6.26 -4.92 -2.39
CA HIS A 84 5.18 -4.90 -1.42
C HIS A 84 4.98 -3.46 -0.97
N VAL A 85 3.74 -2.98 -1.03
CA VAL A 85 3.36 -1.62 -0.61
C VAL A 85 2.28 -1.76 0.46
N TYR A 86 2.50 -1.18 1.63
CA TYR A 86 1.59 -1.26 2.77
C TYR A 86 0.98 0.11 3.07
N GLY A 87 -0.29 0.13 3.48
CA GLY A 87 -0.97 1.35 3.88
C GLY A 87 -2.43 1.08 4.27
N ASP A 88 -2.89 1.76 5.31
CA ASP A 88 -4.29 1.75 5.78
C ASP A 88 -4.91 0.34 5.85
N GLY A 89 -4.22 -0.56 6.56
CA GLY A 89 -4.67 -1.95 6.79
C GLY A 89 -4.71 -2.81 5.53
N SER A 90 -4.12 -2.33 4.44
CA SER A 90 -4.07 -3.00 3.14
C SER A 90 -2.63 -3.21 2.70
N ALA A 91 -2.43 -4.15 1.80
CA ALA A 91 -1.15 -4.38 1.13
C ALA A 91 -1.36 -4.61 -0.37
N VAL A 92 -0.44 -4.12 -1.18
CA VAL A 92 -0.38 -4.42 -2.61
C VAL A 92 0.92 -5.15 -2.92
N VAL A 93 0.83 -6.22 -3.69
CA VAL A 93 1.97 -6.95 -4.23
C VAL A 93 2.04 -6.72 -5.75
N VAL A 94 3.04 -5.95 -6.17
CA VAL A 94 3.35 -5.75 -7.60
C VAL A 94 4.33 -6.84 -8.02
N ARG A 95 3.89 -7.73 -8.92
CA ARG A 95 4.71 -8.78 -9.53
C ARG A 95 5.33 -8.27 -10.82
N SER A 96 6.58 -8.61 -11.05
CA SER A 96 7.32 -8.15 -12.22
C SER A 96 8.10 -9.25 -12.91
N THR A 97 8.22 -9.13 -14.23
CA THR A 97 9.04 -9.99 -15.07
C THR A 97 10.30 -9.25 -15.48
N VAL A 98 11.43 -9.93 -15.45
CA VAL A 98 12.71 -9.32 -15.81
C VAL A 98 12.89 -9.39 -17.31
N ILE A 99 13.36 -8.29 -17.88
CA ILE A 99 13.81 -8.23 -19.26
C ILE A 99 15.32 -8.40 -19.22
N ASP A 100 15.83 -9.50 -19.75
CA ASP A 100 17.26 -9.72 -19.89
C ASP A 100 17.82 -8.73 -20.92
N GLU A 101 18.39 -7.64 -20.41
CA GLU A 101 19.23 -6.74 -21.19
C GLU A 101 20.69 -6.91 -20.76
N PRO A 102 21.66 -6.78 -21.69
CA PRO A 102 23.10 -6.89 -21.40
C PRO A 102 23.66 -5.75 -20.51
N SER A 103 22.80 -4.99 -19.84
CA SER A 103 23.16 -3.84 -19.02
C SER A 103 23.38 -4.22 -17.56
N ARG A 104 24.24 -3.47 -16.85
CA ARG A 104 24.48 -3.68 -15.41
C ARG A 104 23.23 -3.46 -14.53
N THR A 105 22.20 -2.80 -15.05
CA THR A 105 20.96 -2.51 -14.33
C THR A 105 19.87 -3.46 -14.80
N ARG A 106 19.33 -4.27 -13.88
CA ARG A 106 18.23 -5.21 -14.15
C ARG A 106 16.94 -4.42 -14.45
N VAL A 107 16.45 -4.52 -15.68
CA VAL A 107 15.20 -3.87 -16.12
C VAL A 107 14.04 -4.86 -15.99
N LYS A 108 12.87 -4.35 -15.61
CA LYS A 108 11.68 -5.14 -15.30
C LYS A 108 10.43 -4.53 -15.94
N LEU A 109 9.41 -5.35 -16.12
CA LEU A 109 8.04 -4.94 -16.47
C LEU A 109 7.10 -5.39 -15.37
N VAL A 110 6.09 -4.58 -15.08
CA VAL A 110 4.96 -5.02 -14.25
C VAL A 110 4.21 -6.12 -15.01
N ALA A 111 3.94 -7.22 -14.31
CA ALA A 111 3.24 -8.39 -14.83
C ALA A 111 1.95 -8.71 -14.07
N GLY A 112 1.77 -8.14 -12.88
CA GLY A 112 0.60 -8.36 -12.04
C GLY A 112 0.57 -7.41 -10.86
N VAL A 113 -0.62 -7.08 -10.39
CA VAL A 113 -0.82 -6.27 -9.17
C VAL A 113 -1.97 -6.91 -8.39
N ASP A 114 -1.66 -7.37 -7.19
CA ASP A 114 -2.59 -8.07 -6.30
C ASP A 114 -2.82 -7.23 -5.04
N LEU A 115 -4.08 -7.00 -4.67
CA LEU A 115 -4.49 -6.28 -3.47
C LEU A 115 -4.88 -7.28 -2.38
N TYR A 116 -4.37 -7.03 -1.19
CA TYR A 116 -4.62 -7.78 0.02
C TYR A 116 -5.20 -6.88 1.11
N GLY A 117 -6.10 -7.45 1.90
CA GLY A 117 -6.61 -6.89 3.13
C GLY A 117 -6.27 -7.80 4.30
N LEU A 118 -6.29 -7.25 5.51
CA LEU A 118 -6.23 -8.08 6.71
C LEU A 118 -7.54 -8.84 6.90
N GLY A 119 -7.47 -10.03 7.48
CA GLY A 119 -8.66 -10.78 7.90
C GLY A 119 -9.53 -10.00 8.91
N PRO A 120 -10.75 -10.49 9.20
CA PRO A 120 -11.72 -9.80 10.06
C PRO A 120 -11.28 -9.65 11.53
N GLU A 121 -10.27 -10.42 11.95
CA GLU A 121 -9.74 -10.44 13.30
C GLU A 121 -8.43 -9.65 13.37
N VAL A 122 -8.26 -8.86 14.43
CA VAL A 122 -6.99 -8.17 14.65
C VAL A 122 -5.91 -9.21 14.93
N GLY A 123 -4.82 -9.15 14.17
CA GLY A 123 -3.77 -10.18 14.20
C GLY A 123 -3.85 -11.20 13.05
N GLY A 124 -4.88 -11.14 12.22
CA GLY A 124 -5.06 -12.06 11.10
C GLY A 124 -4.03 -11.90 9.98
N ASP A 125 -3.89 -12.96 9.19
CA ASP A 125 -3.05 -13.00 7.99
C ASP A 125 -3.64 -12.17 6.84
N TRP A 126 -2.81 -11.88 5.83
CA TRP A 126 -3.26 -11.23 4.60
C TRP A 126 -4.21 -12.14 3.81
N GLN A 127 -5.22 -11.54 3.20
CA GLN A 127 -6.19 -12.22 2.34
C GLN A 127 -6.27 -11.50 1.01
N LEU A 128 -6.23 -12.25 -0.09
CA LEU A 128 -6.38 -11.67 -1.43
C LEU A 128 -7.79 -11.08 -1.57
N VAL A 129 -7.85 -9.78 -1.84
CA VAL A 129 -9.11 -9.04 -2.03
C VAL A 129 -9.43 -8.93 -3.51
N SER A 130 -8.45 -8.55 -4.33
CA SER A 130 -8.67 -8.32 -5.76
C SER A 130 -7.35 -8.34 -6.54
N THR A 131 -7.42 -8.65 -7.83
CA THR A 131 -6.29 -8.55 -8.77
C THR A 131 -6.64 -7.51 -9.83
N VAL A 132 -5.69 -6.63 -10.16
CA VAL A 132 -5.87 -5.63 -11.21
C VAL A 132 -6.08 -6.34 -12.56
N PRO A 133 -7.12 -6.00 -13.32
CA PRO A 133 -7.34 -6.53 -14.67
C PRO A 133 -6.12 -6.35 -15.59
N GLY A 134 -5.79 -7.39 -16.35
CA GLY A 134 -4.63 -7.38 -17.25
C GLY A 134 -4.67 -6.26 -18.28
N GLU A 135 -5.86 -5.90 -18.77
CA GLU A 135 -6.06 -4.78 -19.70
C GLU A 135 -5.62 -3.42 -19.10
N LEU A 136 -5.84 -3.21 -17.79
CA LEU A 136 -5.35 -2.01 -17.10
C LEU A 136 -3.84 -2.05 -16.96
N ILE A 137 -3.26 -3.22 -16.68
CA ILE A 137 -1.80 -3.40 -16.57
C ILE A 137 -1.12 -3.06 -17.89
N GLU A 138 -1.64 -3.55 -19.02
CA GLU A 138 -1.10 -3.23 -20.34
C GLU A 138 -1.09 -1.72 -20.62
N GLY A 139 -2.07 -0.97 -20.09
CA GLY A 139 -2.13 0.50 -20.23
C GLY A 139 -0.93 1.25 -19.63
N PHE A 140 -0.31 0.71 -18.57
CA PHE A 140 0.85 1.32 -17.92
C PHE A 140 2.10 0.42 -17.95
N ARG A 141 2.11 -0.62 -18.78
CA ARG A 141 3.21 -1.57 -18.87
C ARG A 141 4.44 -0.92 -19.52
N LYS A 142 5.35 -0.42 -18.68
CA LYS A 142 6.60 0.22 -19.11
C LYS A 142 7.83 -0.38 -18.41
N PRO A 143 9.00 -0.39 -19.07
CA PRO A 143 10.25 -0.82 -18.44
C PRO A 143 10.63 0.07 -17.26
N TYR A 144 11.06 -0.54 -16.15
CA TYR A 144 11.58 0.17 -14.99
C TYR A 144 12.80 -0.55 -14.39
N ALA A 145 13.68 0.21 -13.73
CA ALA A 145 14.82 -0.32 -12.98
C ALA A 145 14.54 -0.34 -11.47
N VAL A 146 13.92 0.73 -10.96
CA VAL A 146 13.50 0.87 -9.57
C VAL A 146 12.04 1.31 -9.53
N MET A 147 11.29 0.81 -8.55
CA MET A 147 9.91 1.20 -8.29
C MET A 147 9.68 1.27 -6.78
N THR A 148 8.89 2.24 -6.36
CA THR A 148 8.31 2.33 -5.02
C THR A 148 6.82 2.62 -5.15
N GLY A 149 6.07 2.53 -4.04
CA GLY A 149 4.67 2.86 -4.03
C GLY A 149 4.18 3.45 -2.73
N LEU A 150 3.01 4.06 -2.82
CA LEU A 150 2.21 4.55 -1.70
C LEU A 150 0.82 3.94 -1.80
N LEU A 151 0.28 3.50 -0.68
CA LEU A 151 -1.06 2.96 -0.57
C LEU A 151 -1.82 3.78 0.48
N ALA A 152 -3.01 4.24 0.13
CA ALA A 152 -3.88 4.95 1.06
C ALA A 152 -5.35 4.62 0.80
N GLU A 153 -6.15 4.56 1.85
CA GLU A 153 -7.59 4.38 1.81
C GLU A 153 -8.27 5.68 2.26
N ARG A 154 -9.32 6.08 1.53
CA ARG A 154 -10.20 7.14 1.96
C ARG A 154 -11.57 6.96 1.33
N GLU A 155 -12.60 7.00 2.18
CA GLU A 155 -14.02 6.96 1.80
C GLU A 155 -14.39 5.68 1.02
N GLY A 156 -13.85 4.54 1.44
CA GLY A 156 -14.06 3.23 0.81
C GLY A 156 -13.25 3.00 -0.46
N VAL A 157 -12.40 3.95 -0.84
CA VAL A 157 -11.59 3.89 -2.06
C VAL A 157 -10.12 3.79 -1.70
N LEU A 158 -9.52 2.67 -2.07
CA LEU A 158 -8.09 2.44 -1.94
C LEU A 158 -7.37 2.99 -3.17
N ARG A 159 -6.26 3.70 -2.94
CA ARG A 159 -5.48 4.40 -3.94
C ARG A 159 -4.04 3.91 -3.86
N LEU A 160 -3.54 3.42 -4.98
CA LEU A 160 -2.17 2.99 -5.15
C LEU A 160 -1.48 3.95 -6.12
N VAL A 161 -0.40 4.59 -5.66
CA VAL A 161 0.49 5.37 -6.51
C VAL A 161 1.81 4.61 -6.62
N LEU A 162 2.20 4.23 -7.83
CA LEU A 162 3.51 3.65 -8.11
C LEU A 162 4.38 4.71 -8.78
N ILE A 163 5.61 4.82 -8.29
CA ILE A 163 6.62 5.73 -8.84
C ILE A 163 7.76 4.85 -9.31
N SER A 164 8.12 4.97 -10.59
CA SER A 164 9.17 4.16 -11.18
C SER A 164 10.22 5.00 -11.89
N ASN A 165 11.45 4.47 -11.96
CA ASN A 165 12.55 5.07 -12.69
C ASN A 165 13.23 4.03 -13.57
N CYS A 166 13.48 4.41 -14.82
CA CYS A 166 14.31 3.67 -15.75
C CYS A 166 15.36 4.60 -16.36
N ARG A 167 16.62 4.46 -15.95
CA ARG A 167 17.76 5.24 -16.52
C ARG A 167 17.52 6.76 -16.49
N GLY A 168 16.92 7.26 -15.41
CA GLY A 168 16.63 8.69 -15.23
C GLY A 168 15.30 9.16 -15.83
N ALA A 169 14.61 8.32 -16.61
CA ALA A 169 13.22 8.56 -16.98
C ALA A 169 12.32 8.11 -15.84
N TRP A 170 11.47 9.01 -15.37
CA TRP A 170 10.53 8.74 -14.30
C TRP A 170 9.12 8.54 -14.84
N ASP A 171 8.34 7.66 -14.21
CA ASP A 171 6.95 7.37 -14.58
C ASP A 171 6.09 7.20 -13.32
N LEU A 172 4.82 7.57 -13.41
CA LEU A 172 3.87 7.51 -12.31
C LEU A 172 2.62 6.74 -12.77
N VAL A 173 2.22 5.74 -12.00
CA VAL A 173 0.97 4.99 -12.24
C VAL A 173 0.07 5.19 -11.04
N TRP A 174 -1.18 5.59 -11.30
CA TRP A 174 -2.18 5.77 -10.25
C TRP A 174 -3.35 4.82 -10.47
N LEU A 175 -3.51 3.85 -9.58
CA LEU A 175 -4.64 2.94 -9.57
C LEU A 175 -5.57 3.26 -8.39
N SER A 176 -6.86 3.02 -8.60
CA SER A 176 -7.86 3.11 -7.55
C SER A 176 -8.73 1.88 -7.55
N TYR A 177 -9.10 1.42 -6.36
CA TYR A 177 -10.00 0.30 -6.13
C TYR A 177 -11.17 0.77 -5.27
N ASP A 178 -12.36 0.75 -5.85
CA ASP A 178 -13.60 1.02 -5.15
C ASP A 178 -14.04 -0.26 -4.44
N ARG A 179 -13.97 -0.29 -3.11
CA ARG A 179 -14.30 -1.50 -2.32
C ARG A 179 -15.78 -1.85 -2.40
N ALA A 180 -16.66 -0.86 -2.51
CA ALA A 180 -18.10 -1.08 -2.57
C ALA A 180 -18.50 -1.71 -3.91
N ARG A 181 -17.81 -1.34 -4.99
CA ARG A 181 -18.09 -1.85 -6.34
C ARG A 181 -17.22 -3.03 -6.75
N GLY A 182 -16.09 -3.25 -6.06
CA GLY A 182 -15.09 -4.23 -6.46
C GLY A 182 -14.39 -3.88 -7.79
N GLU A 183 -14.33 -2.60 -8.13
CA GLU A 183 -13.87 -2.12 -9.43
C GLU A 183 -12.50 -1.45 -9.34
N TRP A 184 -11.60 -1.81 -10.26
CA TRP A 184 -10.34 -1.09 -10.49
C TRP A 184 -10.50 0.00 -11.55
N ARG A 185 -9.82 1.13 -11.33
CA ARG A 185 -9.69 2.19 -12.33
C ARG A 185 -8.26 2.71 -12.37
N TRP A 186 -7.76 2.91 -13.59
CA TRP A 186 -6.54 3.66 -13.83
C TRP A 186 -6.87 5.15 -13.93
N VAL A 187 -6.27 5.94 -13.05
CA VAL A 187 -6.46 7.38 -13.00
C VAL A 187 -5.42 8.02 -13.91
N PRO A 188 -5.83 8.79 -14.94
CA PRO A 188 -4.90 9.45 -15.83
C PRO A 188 -4.08 10.47 -15.03
N VAL A 189 -2.77 10.37 -15.15
CA VAL A 189 -1.83 11.37 -14.63
C VAL A 189 -1.15 12.05 -15.80
N PRO A 190 -0.68 13.31 -15.65
CA PRO A 190 0.05 13.98 -16.72
C PRO A 190 1.22 13.13 -17.19
N ASP A 191 1.35 12.95 -18.50
CA ASP A 191 2.55 12.34 -19.08
C ASP A 191 3.67 13.38 -19.03
N TRP A 192 4.70 13.08 -18.25
CA TRP A 192 5.85 13.96 -18.07
C TRP A 192 6.92 13.77 -19.16
N GLY A 193 6.66 12.97 -20.20
CA GLY A 193 7.36 13.05 -21.48
C GLY A 193 8.89 12.88 -21.39
N GLY A 194 9.36 11.81 -20.74
CA GLY A 194 10.80 11.53 -20.64
C GLY A 194 11.61 12.58 -19.87
N ALA A 195 10.94 13.45 -19.12
CA ALA A 195 11.59 14.49 -18.33
C ALA A 195 12.57 13.87 -17.31
N LYS A 196 13.86 14.09 -17.57
CA LYS A 196 14.94 13.69 -16.67
C LYS A 196 15.12 14.77 -15.60
N GLY A 197 15.29 14.35 -14.35
CA GLY A 197 15.66 15.25 -13.26
C GLY A 197 14.51 15.97 -12.53
N LEU A 198 13.25 15.59 -12.76
CA LEU A 198 12.12 16.11 -11.97
C LEU A 198 12.07 15.46 -10.57
N ASN A 199 11.82 16.27 -9.55
CA ASN A 199 11.53 15.80 -8.19
C ASN A 199 10.07 15.30 -8.12
N MET A 200 9.84 14.09 -8.64
CA MET A 200 8.49 13.50 -8.61
C MET A 200 8.05 13.06 -7.20
N ALA A 201 8.98 12.96 -6.23
CA ALA A 201 8.63 12.62 -4.85
C ALA A 201 7.72 13.69 -4.22
N GLY A 202 7.93 14.97 -4.55
CA GLY A 202 7.04 16.05 -4.08
C GLY A 202 5.65 16.04 -4.72
N ILE A 203 5.53 15.57 -5.97
CA ILE A 203 4.26 15.48 -6.70
C ILE A 203 3.39 14.34 -6.17
N ALA A 204 3.98 13.16 -5.92
CA ALA A 204 3.26 12.00 -5.44
C ALA A 204 2.70 12.14 -4.01
N VAL A 205 3.26 13.05 -3.21
CA VAL A 205 2.88 13.28 -1.80
C VAL A 205 2.08 14.59 -1.62
N SER A 206 1.89 15.37 -2.70
CA SER A 206 1.16 16.64 -2.60
C SER A 206 -0.35 16.42 -2.53
N SER A 207 -0.96 16.90 -1.45
CA SER A 207 -2.42 16.99 -1.31
C SER A 207 -3.07 17.83 -2.41
N THR A 208 -2.31 18.62 -3.17
CA THR A 208 -2.82 19.38 -4.33
C THR A 208 -3.33 18.46 -5.45
N PHE A 209 -2.71 17.29 -5.64
CA PHE A 209 -3.16 16.31 -6.64
C PHE A 209 -4.42 15.56 -6.21
N SER A 210 -4.80 15.61 -4.92
CA SER A 210 -6.11 15.10 -4.46
C SER A 210 -7.29 15.90 -5.01
N ARG A 211 -7.07 17.13 -5.52
CA ARG A 211 -8.12 17.99 -6.10
C ARG A 211 -8.38 17.77 -7.59
N LEU A 212 -7.49 17.04 -8.28
CA LEU A 212 -7.73 16.57 -9.66
C LEU A 212 -8.67 15.34 -9.68
N TRP A 213 -9.21 14.98 -8.52
CA TRP A 213 -10.05 13.82 -8.30
C TRP A 213 -11.50 14.11 -8.67
N PRO A 214 -12.18 13.23 -9.45
CA PRO A 214 -13.62 13.31 -9.57
C PRO A 214 -14.25 13.04 -8.19
N PRO A 215 -15.15 13.90 -7.67
CA PRO A 215 -15.80 13.64 -6.39
C PRO A 215 -16.49 12.28 -6.43
N ALA A 216 -16.56 11.61 -5.27
CA ALA A 216 -17.39 10.43 -5.13
C ALA A 216 -18.82 10.75 -5.64
N PRO A 217 -19.50 9.84 -6.36
CA PRO A 217 -20.89 10.05 -6.71
C PRO A 217 -21.66 10.28 -5.41
N THR A 218 -22.32 11.43 -5.33
CA THR A 218 -23.14 11.80 -4.19
C THR A 218 -24.24 10.74 -4.09
N ILE A 219 -24.23 9.95 -3.01
CA ILE A 219 -25.36 9.10 -2.68
C ILE A 219 -26.48 10.05 -2.26
N CYS A 220 -27.38 10.38 -3.20
CA CYS A 220 -28.66 10.95 -2.84
C CYS A 220 -29.41 9.91 -2.01
N ARG A 221 -29.61 10.22 -0.72
CA ARG A 221 -30.65 9.56 0.08
C ARG A 221 -32.02 10.08 -0.33
#